data_AF-A0A6B1GF54-F1
#
_entry.id   AF-A0A6B1GF54-F1
#
_cell.length_a   1.000
_cell.length_b   1.000
_cell.length_c   1.000
_cell.angle_alpha   90.00
_cell.angle_beta   90.00
_cell.angle_gamma   90.00
#
_symmetry.space_group_name_H-M   'P 1'
#
loop_
_entity.id
_entity.type
_entity.pdbx_description
1 polymer ?
#
loop_
_entity_poly.entity_id
_entity_poly.type
_entity_poly.pdbx_seq_one_letter_code
_entity_poly.pdbx_strand_id
1 'polypeptide(L)' 'MATERVTVSLQAELAEAVRAAAEADAQNVSSWIADAARRRLASRGLRDVLSEWEAEHGSFSEDELAAARARIEA' A
#
# COMPACT_ATOMS: atom_id res chain seq x y z
N MET A 1 -10.65 -16.10 10.95
CA MET A 1 -10.31 -14.92 11.79
C MET A 1 -11.57 -14.08 11.95
N ALA A 2 -11.75 -13.43 13.12
CA ALA A 2 -12.89 -12.56 13.34
C ALA A 2 -12.79 -11.29 12.47
N THR A 3 -13.92 -10.84 11.92
CA THR A 3 -14.01 -9.62 11.12
C THR A 3 -14.78 -8.56 11.89
N GLU A 4 -14.23 -7.35 11.97
CA GLU A 4 -14.87 -6.18 12.59
C GLU A 4 -15.43 -5.26 11.50
N ARG A 5 -16.65 -4.72 11.71
CA ARG A 5 -17.29 -3.80 10.76
C ARG A 5 -16.96 -2.36 11.14
N VAL A 6 -16.21 -1.70 10.27
CA VAL A 6 -15.91 -0.27 10.38
C VAL A 6 -16.82 0.52 9.44
N THR A 7 -17.45 1.59 9.92
CA THR A 7 -18.26 2.51 9.10
C THR A 7 -17.51 3.82 8.91
N VAL A 8 -17.35 4.26 7.66
CA VAL A 8 -16.64 5.49 7.32
C VAL A 8 -17.46 6.32 6.33
N SER A 9 -17.45 7.64 6.51
CA SER A 9 -18.02 8.58 5.54
C SER A 9 -16.92 9.00 4.57
N LEU A 10 -17.20 8.92 3.27
CA LEU A 10 -16.32 9.36 2.20
C LEU A 10 -16.94 10.54 1.47
N GLN A 11 -16.09 11.40 0.89
CA GLN A 11 -16.55 12.37 -0.11
C GLN A 11 -17.21 11.62 -1.27
N ALA A 12 -18.24 12.19 -1.88
CA ALA A 12 -19.06 11.51 -2.87
C ALA A 12 -18.22 11.04 -4.07
N GLU A 13 -17.33 11.90 -4.56
CA GLU A 13 -16.42 11.66 -5.67
C GLU A 13 -15.43 10.54 -5.36
N LEU A 14 -14.95 10.48 -4.12
CA LEU A 14 -14.07 9.39 -3.67
C LEU A 14 -14.83 8.06 -3.60
N ALA A 15 -16.07 8.07 -3.11
CA ALA A 15 -16.89 6.87 -3.05
C ALA A 15 -17.20 6.31 -4.45
N GLU A 16 -17.41 7.19 -5.44
CA GLU A 16 -17.55 6.83 -6.86
C GLU A 16 -16.28 6.18 -7.39
N ALA A 17 -15.13 6.84 -7.19
CA ALA A 17 -13.83 6.34 -7.66
C ALA A 17 -13.49 4.97 -7.07
N VAL A 18 -13.78 4.76 -5.78
CA VAL A 18 -13.60 3.47 -5.11
C VAL A 18 -14.47 2.38 -5.73
N ARG A 19 -15.74 2.69 -6.04
CA ARG A 19 -16.64 1.73 -6.71
C ARG A 19 -16.12 1.34 -8.09
N ALA A 20 -15.71 2.32 -8.89
CA ALA A 20 -15.17 2.09 -10.23
C ALA A 20 -13.87 1.27 -10.20
N ALA A 21 -12.97 1.56 -9.26
CA ALA A 21 -11.73 0.80 -9.08
C ALA A 21 -12.00 -0.63 -8.62
N ALA A 22 -12.93 -0.84 -7.68
CA ALA A 22 -13.33 -2.18 -7.25
C ALA A 22 -13.90 -3.00 -8.41
N GLU A 23 -14.74 -2.39 -9.25
CA GLU A 23 -15.28 -3.05 -10.45
C GLU A 23 -14.18 -3.40 -11.46
N ALA A 24 -13.25 -2.48 -11.73
CA ALA A 24 -12.11 -2.72 -12.62
C ALA A 24 -11.21 -3.87 -12.14
N ASP A 25 -11.06 -4.01 -10.83
CA ASP A 25 -10.28 -5.09 -10.19
C ASP A 25 -11.11 -6.37 -9.96
N ALA A 26 -12.37 -6.43 -10.42
CA ALA A 26 -13.30 -7.54 -10.19
C ALA A 26 -13.50 -7.89 -8.70
N GLN A 27 -13.50 -6.89 -7.84
CA GLN A 27 -13.69 -7.00 -6.39
C GLN A 27 -14.95 -6.27 -5.92
N ASN A 28 -15.47 -6.63 -4.75
CA ASN A 28 -16.44 -5.78 -4.06
C ASN A 28 -15.71 -4.64 -3.32
N VAL A 29 -16.43 -3.55 -3.04
CA VAL A 29 -15.88 -2.34 -2.39
C VAL A 29 -15.18 -2.64 -1.07
N SER A 30 -15.76 -3.50 -0.22
CA SER A 30 -15.16 -3.85 1.08
C SER A 30 -13.83 -4.58 0.93
N SER A 31 -13.74 -5.52 -0.01
CA SER A 31 -12.50 -6.25 -0.32
C SER A 31 -11.45 -5.31 -0.86
N TRP A 32 -11.84 -4.45 -1.80
CA TRP A 32 -10.94 -3.48 -2.41
C TRP A 32 -10.36 -2.49 -1.39
N ILE A 33 -11.21 -1.94 -0.51
CA ILE A 33 -10.77 -1.06 0.58
C ILE A 33 -9.85 -1.82 1.56
N ALA A 34 -10.18 -3.06 1.91
CA ALA A 34 -9.36 -3.86 2.81
C ALA A 34 -7.96 -4.11 2.21
N ASP A 35 -7.88 -4.41 0.92
CA ASP A 35 -6.62 -4.60 0.20
C ASP A 35 -5.82 -3.30 0.12
N ALA A 36 -6.47 -2.19 -0.22
CA ALA A 36 -5.84 -0.87 -0.23
C ALA A 36 -5.29 -0.48 1.15
N ALA A 37 -6.05 -0.73 2.22
CA ALA A 37 -5.62 -0.49 3.59
C ALA A 37 -4.41 -1.36 3.95
N ARG A 38 -4.43 -2.65 3.61
CA ARG A 38 -3.32 -3.58 3.86
C ARG A 38 -2.05 -3.14 3.16
N ARG A 39 -2.13 -2.75 1.88
CA ARG A 39 -1.01 -2.21 1.11
C ARG A 39 -0.47 -0.93 1.76
N ARG A 40 -1.35 -0.01 2.16
CA ARG A 40 -0.94 1.26 2.78
C ARG A 40 -0.25 1.06 4.12
N LEU A 41 -0.72 0.11 4.94
CA LEU A 41 -0.10 -0.24 6.22
C LEU A 41 1.26 -0.91 6.02
N ALA A 42 1.36 -1.86 5.08
CA ALA A 42 2.63 -2.49 4.72
C ALA A 42 3.67 -1.45 4.25
N SER A 43 3.27 -0.48 3.41
CA SER A 43 4.15 0.61 2.98
C SER A 43 4.50 1.62 4.08
N ARG A 44 3.71 1.73 5.15
CA ARG A 44 4.09 2.52 6.33
C ARG A 44 5.15 1.76 7.14
N GLY A 45 4.86 0.51 7.50
CA GLY A 45 5.82 -0.33 8.23
C GLY A 45 7.16 -0.49 7.51
N LEU A 46 7.13 -0.67 6.18
CA LEU A 46 8.36 -0.72 5.39
C LEU A 46 9.17 0.58 5.47
N ARG A 47 8.51 1.74 5.43
CA ARG A 47 9.19 3.03 5.55
C ARG A 47 9.83 3.21 6.93
N ASP A 48 9.15 2.77 7.97
CA ASP A 48 9.67 2.85 9.34
C ASP A 48 10.92 1.96 9.50
N VAL A 49 10.85 0.71 9.01
CA VAL A 49 11.99 -0.22 9.01
C VAL A 49 13.16 0.30 8.19
N LEU A 50 12.90 0.86 6.99
CA LEU A 50 13.95 1.44 6.17
C LEU A 50 14.61 2.63 6.86
N SER A 51 13.83 3.50 7.52
CA SER A 51 14.36 4.64 8.25
C SER A 51 15.24 4.22 9.43
N GLU A 52 14.88 3.16 10.15
CA GLU A 52 15.70 2.60 11.23
C GLU A 52 17.01 2.03 10.69
N TRP A 53 16.95 1.30 9.57
CA TRP A 53 18.13 0.72 8.94
C TRP A 53 19.09 1.80 8.40
N GLU A 54 18.58 2.82 7.72
CA GLU A 54 19.39 3.93 7.18
C GLU A 54 20.02 4.78 8.30
N ALA A 55 19.38 4.88 9.46
CA ALA A 55 19.98 5.53 10.62
C ALA A 55 21.20 4.77 11.17
N GLU A 56 21.23 3.45 11.02
CA GLU A 56 22.33 2.60 11.47
C GLU A 56 23.43 2.42 10.40
N HIS A 57 23.07 2.31 9.12
CA HIS A 57 23.97 1.91 8.04
C HIS A 57 24.26 3.01 7.00
N GLY A 58 23.53 4.13 7.05
CA GLY A 58 23.53 5.16 6.02
C GLY A 58 22.48 4.91 4.93
N SER A 59 22.18 5.95 4.16
CA SER A 59 21.22 5.91 3.05
C SER A 59 21.67 5.00 1.91
N PHE A 60 20.75 4.30 1.27
CA PHE A 60 21.06 3.52 0.06
C PHE A 60 21.62 4.40 -1.07
N SER A 61 22.66 3.91 -1.74
CA SER A 61 23.21 4.56 -2.93
C SER A 61 22.30 4.37 -4.15
N GLU A 62 22.43 5.24 -5.14
CA GLU A 62 21.66 5.14 -6.39
C GLU A 62 21.93 3.83 -7.14
N ASP A 63 23.18 3.34 -7.11
CA ASP A 63 23.60 2.09 -7.75
C ASP A 63 22.93 0.86 -7.11
N GLU A 64 22.83 0.84 -5.77
CA GLU A 64 22.15 -0.22 -5.04
C GLU A 64 20.65 -0.25 -5.34
N LEU A 65 20.01 0.92 -5.39
CA LEU A 65 18.60 1.03 -5.74
C LEU A 65 18.33 0.65 -7.21
N ALA A 66 19.25 0.98 -8.12
CA ALA A 66 19.16 0.56 -9.51
C ALA A 66 19.27 -0.97 -9.66
N ALA A 67 20.21 -1.60 -8.96
CA ALA A 67 20.36 -3.06 -8.95
C ALA A 67 19.13 -3.76 -8.33
N ALA A 68 18.52 -3.16 -7.30
CA ALA A 68 17.28 -3.68 -6.70
C ALA A 68 16.08 -3.58 -7.67
N ARG A 69 15.90 -2.45 -8.37
CA ARG A 69 14.85 -2.28 -9.39
C ARG A 69 14.95 -3.31 -10.50
N ALA A 70 16.15 -3.51 -11.03
CA ALA A 70 16.40 -4.49 -12.10
C ALA A 70 16.02 -5.93 -11.71
N ARG A 71 16.04 -6.29 -10.42
CA ARG A 71 15.61 -7.61 -9.93
C ARG A 71 14.10 -7.77 -9.82
N ILE A 72 13.35 -6.69 -9.65
CA ILE A 72 11.88 -6.71 -9.51
C ILE A 72 11.20 -6.70 -10.88
N GLU A 73 11.84 -6.05 -11.86
CA GLU A 73 11.35 -5.95 -13.24
C GLU A 73 11.69 -7.18 -14.11
N ALA A 74 12.53 -8.10 -13.60
CA ALA A 74 12.92 -9.34 -14.26
C ALA A 74 11.96 -10.49 -13.93
#